data_AF-A0A1V4I0X4-F1
#
_entry.id   AF-A0A1V4I0X4-F1
#
_cell.length_a   1.000
_cell.length_b   1.000
_cell.length_c   1.000
_cell.angle_alpha   90.00
_cell.angle_beta   90.00
_cell.angle_gamma   90.00
#
_symmetry.space_group_name_H-M   'P 1'
#
loop_
_entity.id
_entity.type
_entity.pdbx_description
1 polymer ?
#
loop_
_entity_poly.entity_id
_entity_poly.type
_entity_poly.pdbx_seq_one_letter_code
_entity_poly.pdbx_strand_id
1 'polypeptide(L)' 'MSDHNEIVYSTADGMDYPAHEGTYKAFIKMGTIGTAAVITIVSLMAIFLT' A
#
# COMPACT_ATOMS: atom_id res chain seq x y z
N MET A 1 9.22 -38.33 -20.31
CA MET A 1 9.23 -36.88 -20.55
C MET A 1 7.83 -36.42 -20.23
N SER A 2 7.66 -35.67 -19.14
CA SER A 2 6.34 -35.17 -18.73
C SER A 2 5.97 -34.01 -19.63
N ASP A 3 4.81 -34.07 -20.29
CA ASP A 3 4.27 -32.94 -21.04
C ASP A 3 4.12 -31.73 -20.11
N HIS A 4 4.95 -30.71 -20.34
CA HIS A 4 4.80 -29.43 -19.68
C HIS A 4 3.74 -28.67 -20.48
N ASN A 5 2.51 -28.63 -19.95
CA ASN A 5 1.42 -27.88 -20.58
C ASN A 5 1.84 -26.42 -20.79
N GLU A 6 1.47 -25.88 -21.95
CA GLU A 6 1.80 -24.53 -22.39
C GLU A 6 1.40 -23.50 -21.32
N ILE A 7 2.27 -22.51 -21.04
CA ILE A 7 2.00 -21.48 -20.02
C ILE A 7 0.85 -20.61 -20.52
N VAL A 8 -0.37 -20.91 -20.08
CA VAL A 8 -1.54 -20.10 -20.37
C VAL A 8 -1.48 -18.84 -19.52
N TYR A 9 -1.11 -17.71 -20.12
CA TYR A 9 -1.25 -16.38 -19.50
C TYR A 9 -2.74 -15.99 -19.49
N SER A 10 -3.50 -16.59 -18.57
CA SER A 10 -4.89 -16.22 -18.31
C SER A 10 -4.92 -15.09 -17.27
N THR A 11 -5.65 -14.00 -17.56
CA THR A 11 -6.06 -13.05 -16.54
C THR A 11 -6.87 -13.81 -15.49
N ALA A 12 -6.51 -13.70 -14.21
CA ALA A 12 -7.28 -14.31 -13.14
C ALA A 12 -8.66 -13.62 -13.05
N ASP A 13 -9.67 -14.17 -13.72
CA ASP A 13 -11.06 -13.68 -13.78
C ASP A 13 -11.76 -13.66 -12.40
N GLY A 14 -11.08 -14.07 -11.33
CA GLY A 14 -11.56 -14.06 -9.95
C GLY A 14 -10.93 -13.00 -9.03
N MET A 15 -10.16 -12.04 -9.55
CA MET A 15 -9.56 -11.00 -8.71
C MET A 15 -10.63 -10.00 -8.23
N ASP A 16 -10.85 -9.94 -6.91
CA ASP A 16 -11.66 -8.88 -6.28
C ASP A 16 -10.91 -7.53 -6.31
N TYR A 17 -11.03 -6.87 -7.46
CA TYR A 17 -10.40 -5.57 -7.72
C TYR A 17 -10.89 -4.47 -6.75
N PRO A 18 -12.20 -4.37 -6.42
CA PRO A 18 -12.66 -3.45 -5.38
C PRO A 18 -11.96 -3.62 -4.03
N ALA A 19 -11.76 -4.85 -3.54
CA ALA A 19 -11.05 -5.10 -2.28
C ALA A 19 -9.57 -4.69 -2.35
N HIS A 20 -8.92 -4.94 -3.48
CA HIS A 20 -7.54 -4.52 -3.72
C HIS A 20 -7.41 -2.98 -3.71
N GLU A 21 -8.29 -2.27 -4.41
CA GLU A 21 -8.31 -0.81 -4.44
C GLU A 21 -8.58 -0.21 -3.05
N GLY A 22 -9.49 -0.82 -2.28
CA GLY A 22 -9.78 -0.42 -0.90
C GLY A 22 -8.54 -0.50 -0.01
N THR A 23 -7.78 -1.60 -0.12
CA THR A 23 -6.54 -1.79 0.64
C THR A 23 -5.47 -0.77 0.24
N TYR A 24 -5.32 -0.51 -1.06
CA TYR A 24 -4.39 0.51 -1.56
C TYR A 24 -4.73 1.91 -1.02
N LYS A 25 -6.00 2.31 -1.06
CA LYS A 25 -6.46 3.59 -0.50
C LYS A 25 -6.22 3.68 1.00
N ALA A 26 -6.47 2.59 1.75
CA ALA A 26 -6.21 2.54 3.18
C ALA A 26 -4.70 2.70 3.48
N PHE A 27 -3.84 2.00 2.72
CA PHE A 27 -2.39 2.12 2.83
C PHE A 27 -1.92 3.57 2.62
N ILE A 28 -2.35 4.23 1.54
CA ILE A 28 -2.00 5.63 1.27
C ILE A 28 -2.50 6.55 2.38
N LYS A 29 -3.74 6.37 2.85
CA LYS A 29 -4.29 7.18 3.94
C LYS A 29 -3.48 7.05 5.23
N MET A 30 -3.14 5.81 5.62
CA MET A 30 -2.31 5.55 6.79
C MET A 30 -0.91 6.15 6.64
N GLY A 31 -0.28 5.99 5.47
CA GLY A 31 1.04 6.55 5.18
C GLY A 31 1.06 8.09 5.26
N THR A 32 0.05 8.75 4.68
CA THR A 32 -0.07 10.21 4.71
C THR A 32 -0.29 10.73 6.13
N ILE A 33 -1.21 10.13 6.89
CA ILE A 33 -1.49 10.54 8.28
C ILE A 33 -0.27 10.30 9.17
N GLY A 34 0.38 9.13 9.03
CA GLY A 34 1.59 8.79 9.78
C GLY A 34 2.73 9.77 9.49
N THR A 35 2.94 10.11 8.23
CA THR A 35 3.97 11.08 7.82
C THR A 35 3.67 12.47 8.39
N ALA A 36 2.42 12.94 8.29
CA ALA A 36 2.00 14.22 8.87
C ALA A 36 2.19 14.26 10.40
N ALA A 37 1.92 13.15 11.09
CA ALA A 37 2.15 13.04 12.54
C ALA A 37 3.64 13.17 12.88
N VAL A 38 4.53 12.49 12.14
CA VAL A 38 5.98 12.59 12.34
C VAL A 38 6.47 14.03 12.09
N ILE A 39 6.05 14.66 10.99
CA ILE A 39 6.38 16.06 10.70
C ILE A 39 5.95 16.98 11.85
N THR A 40 4.73 16.77 12.36
CA THR A 40 4.19 17.56 13.47
C THR A 40 5.05 17.41 14.73
N ILE A 41 5.38 16.16 15.12
CA ILE A 41 6.21 15.89 16.29
C ILE A 41 7.58 16.55 16.16
N VAL A 42 8.26 16.34 15.02
CA VAL A 42 9.60 16.92 14.78
C VAL A 42 9.55 18.44 14.80
N SER A 43 8.52 19.05 14.22
CA SER A 43 8.33 20.51 14.24
C SER A 43 8.13 21.04 15.66
N LEU A 44 7.31 20.36 16.47
CA LEU A 44 7.11 20.74 17.87
C LEU A 44 8.39 20.56 18.70
N MET A 45 9.15 19.49 18.47
CA MET A 45 10.46 19.30 19.09
C MET A 45 11.40 20.45 18.73
N ALA A 46 11.44 20.88 17.48
CA ALA A 46 12.27 22.01 17.04
C ALA A 46 11.85 23.35 17.69
N ILE A 47 10.58 23.54 18.01
CA ILE A 47 10.10 24.78 18.66
C ILE A 47 10.36 24.76 20.17
N PHE A 48 10.17 23.63 20.84
CA PHE A 48 10.17 23.56 22.30
C PHE A 48 11.49 23.05 22.90
N LEU A 49 12.33 22.36 22.13
CA LEU A 49 13.58 21.76 22.61
C LEU A 49 14.84 22.45 22.06
N THR A 50 14.68 23.52 21.28
CA THR A 50 15.76 24.41 20.84
C THR A 50 15.77 25.67 21.70
#